data_AF-A0A916RF81-F1
#
_entry.id   AF-A0A916RF81-F1
#
_cell.length_a   1.000
_cell.length_b   1.000
_cell.length_c   1.000
_cell.angle_alpha   90.00
_cell.angle_beta   90.00
_cell.angle_gamma   90.00
#
_symmetry.space_group_name_H-M   'P 1'
#
loop_
_entity.id
_entity.type
_entity.pdbx_description
1 polymer ?
#
loop_
_entity_poly.entity_id
_entity_poly.type
_entity_poly.pdbx_seq_one_letter_code
_entity_poly.pdbx_strand_id
1 'polypeptide(L)' 'MLGSPHADKSLFGLVNNGSNFIFLKLVKGEQFEYALSDEFSLRRGDDLVTVLAILKGLKRGILS' A
#
# COMPACT_ATOMS: atom_id res chain seq x y z
N MET A 1 10.43 -1.61 2.40
CA MET A 1 10.52 -0.47 1.45
C MET A 1 11.93 0.10 1.36
N LEU A 2 12.62 0.38 2.48
CA LEU A 2 13.94 1.02 2.48
C LEU A 2 15.06 0.16 1.83
N GLY A 3 15.05 -1.16 2.05
CA GLY A 3 16.00 -2.09 1.42
C GLY A 3 15.64 -2.58 0.02
N SER A 4 14.75 -1.90 -0.70
CA SER A 4 14.36 -2.32 -2.05
C SER A 4 15.51 -2.08 -3.06
N PRO A 5 15.87 -3.08 -3.89
CA PRO A 5 16.95 -2.96 -4.89
C PRO A 5 16.59 -2.02 -6.06
N HIS A 6 15.33 -1.61 -6.18
CA HIS A 6 14.85 -0.70 -7.23
C HIS A 6 14.59 0.68 -6.64
N ALA A 7 15.68 1.37 -6.28
CA ALA A 7 15.63 2.66 -5.59
C ALA A 7 15.19 3.84 -6.48
N ASP A 8 15.17 3.68 -7.81
CA ASP A 8 14.91 4.80 -8.73
C ASP A 8 13.42 5.03 -9.00
N LYS A 9 12.53 4.25 -8.37
CA LYS A 9 11.07 4.34 -8.58
C LYS A 9 10.36 4.61 -7.26
N SER A 10 9.25 5.35 -7.34
CA SER A 10 8.33 5.46 -6.20
C SER A 10 7.87 4.07 -5.77
N LEU A 11 8.01 3.76 -4.48
CA LEU A 11 7.58 2.49 -3.91
C LEU A 11 6.25 2.69 -3.19
N PHE A 12 5.29 1.80 -3.42
CA PHE A 12 3.99 1.83 -2.75
C PHE A 12 3.90 0.69 -1.75
N GLY A 13 3.28 0.94 -0.61
CA GLY A 13 3.10 -0.02 0.47
C GLY A 13 1.77 0.15 1.18
N LEU A 14 1.41 -0.84 1.98
CA LEU A 14 0.27 -0.80 2.87
C LEU A 14 0.74 -1.14 4.28
N VAL A 15 0.33 -0.35 5.26
CA VAL A 15 0.55 -0.61 6.69
C VAL A 15 -0.82 -0.78 7.33
N ASN A 16 -0.99 -1.81 8.14
CA ASN A 16 -2.20 -2.04 8.91
C ASN A 16 -1.89 -2.29 10.39
N ASN A 17 -2.88 -2.05 11.24
CA ASN A 17 -2.85 -2.39 12.66
C ASN A 17 -4.00 -3.35 13.07
N GLY A 18 -4.51 -4.14 12.11
CA GLY A 18 -5.67 -5.00 12.29
C GLY A 18 -6.94 -4.40 11.68
N SER A 19 -7.56 -3.42 12.34
CA SER A 19 -8.83 -2.81 11.88
C SER A 19 -8.63 -1.61 10.97
N ASN A 20 -7.45 -0.98 10.96
CA ASN A 20 -7.20 0.22 10.16
C ASN A 20 -5.98 0.00 9.28
N PHE A 21 -5.98 0.63 8.10
CA PHE A 21 -4.83 0.63 7.21
C PHE A 21 -4.69 1.95 6.45
N ILE A 22 -3.45 2.24 6.05
CA ILE A 22 -3.11 3.34 5.15
C ILE A 22 -2.27 2.83 3.99
N PHE A 23 -2.33 3.52 2.88
CA PHE A 23 -1.37 3.39 1.80
C PHE A 23 -0.23 4.39 1.99
N LEU A 24 0.99 3.92 1.71
CA LEU A 24 2.21 4.71 1.77
C LEU A 24 2.82 4.78 0.38
N LYS A 25 3.28 5.96 -0.03
CA LYS A 25 4.17 6.14 -1.17
C LYS A 25 5.51 6.67 -0.67
N LEU A 26 6.56 5.88 -0.84
CA LEU A 26 7.94 6.31 -0.62
C LEU A 26 8.44 6.99 -1.90
N VAL A 27 8.78 8.27 -1.78
CA VAL A 27 9.47 9.06 -2.79
C VAL A 27 10.93 9.13 -2.39
N LYS A 28 11.82 8.74 -3.31
CA LYS A 28 13.28 8.77 -3.11
C LYS A 28 13.84 9.98 -3.84
N GLY A 29 14.13 11.06 -3.10
CA GLY A 29 14.83 12.25 -3.58
C GLY A 29 16.18 12.41 -2.85
N GLU A 30 16.60 13.65 -2.55
CA GLU A 30 17.72 13.88 -1.62
C GLU A 30 17.44 13.36 -0.21
N GLN A 31 16.16 13.32 0.18
CA GLN A 31 15.66 12.72 1.42
C GLN A 31 14.55 11.72 1.10
N PHE A 32 14.33 10.77 2.02
CA PHE A 32 13.22 9.82 1.93
C PHE A 32 11.94 10.48 2.44
N GLU A 33 10.95 10.64 1.57
CA GLU A 33 9.65 11.22 1.92
C GLU A 33 8.54 10.18 1.80
N TYR A 34 7.62 10.20 2.77
CA TYR A 34 6.44 9.35 2.78
C TYR A 34 5.19 10.19 2.56
N ALA A 35 4.50 9.97 1.45
CA ALA A 35 3.14 10.43 1.27
C ALA A 35 2.16 9.36 1.80
N LEU A 36 1.15 9.80 2.55
CA LEU A 36 0.16 8.95 3.20
C LEU A 36 -1.21 9.15 2.52
N SER A 37 -1.99 8.09 2.41
CA SER A 37 -3.43 8.22 2.16
C SER A 37 -4.16 8.63 3.45
N ASP A 38 -5.43 8.99 3.31
CA ASP A 38 -6.37 8.93 4.42
C ASP A 38 -6.46 7.51 5.00
N GLU A 39 -6.89 7.40 6.25
CA GLU A 39 -7.07 6.13 6.92
C GLU A 39 -8.34 5.41 6.45
N PHE A 40 -8.18 4.11 6.20
CA PHE A 40 -9.29 3.21 5.89
C PHE A 40 -9.53 2.28 7.08
N SER A 41 -10.80 2.02 7.38
CA SER A 41 -11.21 1.09 8.44
C SER A 41 -11.92 -0.14 7.88
N LEU A 42 -11.64 -1.27 8.49
CA LEU A 42 -12.28 -2.56 8.30
C LEU A 42 -13.34 -2.72 9.37
N ARG A 43 -14.53 -3.18 8.97
CA ARG A 43 -15.67 -3.31 9.88
C ARG A 43 -15.73 -4.68 10.55
N ARG A 44 -15.10 -5.69 9.93
CA ARG A 44 -15.04 -7.09 10.40
C ARG A 44 -13.64 -7.66 10.24
N GLY A 45 -13.30 -8.66 11.04
CA GLY A 45 -11.94 -9.22 11.11
C GLY A 45 -11.44 -9.92 9.84
N ASP A 46 -12.35 -10.41 8.99
CA ASP A 46 -12.05 -11.06 7.71
C ASP A 46 -12.05 -10.10 6.51
N ASP A 47 -12.44 -8.83 6.72
CA ASP A 47 -12.51 -7.85 5.64
C ASP A 47 -11.11 -7.54 5.05
N LEU A 48 -10.02 -7.69 5.82
CA LEU A 48 -8.66 -7.45 5.30
C LEU A 48 -8.32 -8.40 4.15
N VAL A 49 -8.62 -9.69 4.31
CA VAL A 49 -8.35 -10.71 3.29
C VAL A 49 -9.17 -10.39 2.03
N THR A 50 -10.42 -10.00 2.20
CA THR A 50 -11.32 -9.60 1.11
C THR A 50 -10.78 -8.38 0.36
N VAL A 51 -10.37 -7.33 1.07
CA VAL A 51 -9.78 -6.12 0.48
C VAL A 51 -8.51 -6.46 -0.30
N LEU A 52 -7.60 -7.25 0.26
CA LEU A 52 -6.37 -7.65 -0.43
C LEU A 52 -6.66 -8.49 -1.70
N ALA A 53 -7.68 -9.35 -1.67
CA ALA A 53 -8.09 -10.12 -2.84
C ALA A 53 -8.63 -9.21 -3.96
N ILE A 54 -9.44 -8.21 -3.62
CA ILE A 54 -9.93 -7.20 -4.57
C ILE A 54 -8.76 -6.42 -5.19
N LEU A 55 -7.85 -5.89 -4.37
CA LEU A 55 -6.68 -5.15 -4.86
C LEU A 55 -5.80 -5.98 -5.80
N LYS A 56 -5.61 -7.27 -5.49
CA LYS A 56 -4.89 -8.22 -6.37
C LYS A 56 -5.62 -8.40 -7.71
N GLY A 57 -6.95 -8.45 -7.68
CA GLY A 57 -7.80 -8.49 -8.87
C GLY A 57 -7.65 -7.25 -9.76
N LEU A 58 -7.70 -6.06 -9.15
CA LEU A 58 -7.54 -4.78 -9.86
C LEU A 58 -6.18 -4.68 -10.57
N LYS A 59 -5.09 -5.12 -9.92
CA LYS A 59 -3.75 -5.18 -10.55
C LYS A 59 -3.78 -5.98 -11.86
N ARG A 60 -4.50 -7.10 -11.90
CA ARG A 60 -4.59 -7.95 -13.08
C ARG A 60 -5.41 -7.31 -14.20
N GLY A 61 -6.47 -6.57 -13.86
CA GLY A 61 -7.31 -5.88 -14.85
C GLY A 61 -6.72 -4.58 -15.40
N ILE A 62 -5.80 -3.92 -14.69
CA ILE A 62 -5.13 -2.69 -15.15
C ILE A 62 -3.93 -3.00 -16.08
N LEU A 63 -3.43 -4.24 -16.06
CA LEU A 63 -2.28 -4.68 -16.87
C LEU A 63 -2.70 -5.49 -18.13
N SER A 64 -3.99 -5.52 -18.48
CA SER A 64 -4.54 -6.21 -19.66
C SER A 64 -4.90 -5.28 -20.79
#